data_AF-A0A8J7MR10-F1
#
_entry.id   AF-A0A8J7MR10-F1
#
_cell.length_a   1.000
_cell.length_b   1.000
_cell.length_c   1.000
_cell.angle_alpha   90.00
_cell.angle_beta   90.00
_cell.angle_gamma   90.00
#
_symmetry.space_group_name_H-M   'P 1'
#
loop_
_entity.id
_entity.type
_entity.pdbx_description
1 polymer ?
#
loop_
_entity_poly.entity_id
_entity_poly.type
_entity_poly.pdbx_seq_one_letter_code
_entity_poly.pdbx_strand_id
1 'polypeptide(L)'
;MLIRPAAEILLRHGDHALTLRASLRAAIALEAEPGGFAGLFNQIAGQQVTAIRSVILTAATDRTQAERLLADASTEPLAPFVMSAQAACLALLMALIPAGQGETSKATTPPAKPIPFGQYLADLFGYATGWLGWTPSEAWNASPAEIGAAFTAHVDRLVKLTPGASSPAPDDTKERQREQNEAAGLDPDFDRAGLRALKAKM
;
A
#
# COMPACT_ATOMS: atom_id res chain seq x y z
N MET A 1 10.67 9.06 -2.47
CA MET A 1 9.61 8.95 -1.45
C MET A 1 10.12 9.54 -0.15
N LEU A 2 9.32 10.37 0.53
CA LEU A 2 9.62 10.76 1.91
C LEU A 2 9.19 9.58 2.81
N ILE A 3 10.15 8.88 3.42
CA ILE A 3 9.82 7.84 4.41
C ILE A 3 9.29 8.56 5.65
N ARG A 4 8.10 8.16 6.11
CA ARG A 4 7.54 8.63 7.38
C ARG A 4 7.32 7.40 8.26
N PRO A 5 7.68 7.47 9.55
CA PRO A 5 7.35 6.40 10.46
C PRO A 5 5.83 6.23 10.57
N ALA A 6 5.38 5.09 11.09
CA ALA A 6 3.96 4.85 11.36
C ALA A 6 3.33 6.07 12.04
N ALA A 7 2.35 6.67 11.36
CA ALA A 7 1.78 7.93 11.80
C ALA A 7 1.11 7.75 13.17
N GLU A 8 1.39 8.67 14.08
CA GLU A 8 0.80 8.73 15.40
C GLU A 8 -0.12 9.96 15.48
N ILE A 9 -1.38 9.70 15.79
CA ILE A 9 -2.43 10.71 15.81
C ILE A 9 -2.93 10.83 17.24
N LEU A 10 -2.85 12.03 17.78
CA LEU A 10 -3.28 12.34 19.13
C LEU A 10 -4.78 12.66 19.14
N LEU A 11 -5.55 11.90 19.90
CA LEU A 11 -6.93 12.19 20.24
C LEU A 11 -6.99 12.69 21.69
N ARG A 12 -7.63 13.84 21.91
CA ARG A 12 -7.83 14.42 23.24
C ARG A 12 -9.30 14.64 23.52
N HIS A 13 -9.72 14.32 24.73
CA HIS A 13 -11.05 14.61 25.26
C HIS A 13 -10.93 14.81 26.77
N GLY A 14 -11.39 15.96 27.27
CA GLY A 14 -11.18 16.34 28.67
C GLY A 14 -9.70 16.26 29.07
N ASP A 15 -9.43 15.57 30.18
CA ASP A 15 -8.09 15.29 30.70
C ASP A 15 -7.45 14.02 30.12
N HIS A 16 -8.15 13.34 29.20
CA HIS A 16 -7.66 12.13 28.57
C HIS A 16 -7.02 12.42 27.21
N ALA A 17 -5.85 11.82 26.99
CA ALA A 17 -5.14 11.84 25.73
C ALA A 17 -4.82 10.40 25.32
N LEU A 18 -5.02 10.09 24.04
CA LEU A 18 -4.78 8.78 23.47
C LEU A 18 -4.00 8.94 22.16
N THR A 19 -3.01 8.07 21.95
CA THR A 19 -2.27 8.01 20.69
C THR A 19 -2.75 6.83 19.86
N LEU A 20 -3.25 7.12 18.66
CA LEU A 20 -3.64 6.15 17.64
C LEU A 20 -2.47 5.96 16.66
N ARG A 21 -2.09 4.71 16.39
CA ARG A 21 -0.96 4.38 15.50
C ARG A 21 -1.42 3.68 14.23
N ALA A 22 -1.03 4.21 13.08
CA ALA A 22 -1.27 3.66 11.75
C ALA A 22 -0.33 2.48 11.44
N SER A 23 -0.47 1.39 12.18
CA SER A 23 0.35 0.17 12.03
C SER A 23 -0.28 -0.86 11.09
N LEU A 24 0.52 -1.80 10.57
CA LEU A 24 0.04 -2.91 9.76
C LEU A 24 -0.97 -3.77 10.53
N ARG A 25 -0.75 -3.97 11.85
CA ARG A 25 -1.70 -4.67 12.73
C ARG A 25 -3.07 -3.98 12.72
N ALA A 26 -3.09 -2.66 12.89
CA ALA A 26 -4.32 -1.90 12.84
C ALA A 26 -4.98 -2.00 11.46
N ALA A 27 -4.20 -1.90 10.38
CA ALA A 27 -4.72 -2.01 9.01
C ALA A 27 -5.48 -3.32 8.76
N ILE A 28 -4.88 -4.46 9.14
CA ILE A 28 -5.49 -5.78 8.93
C ILE A 28 -6.73 -5.96 9.82
N ALA A 29 -6.66 -5.54 11.09
CA ALA A 29 -7.80 -5.65 11.99
C ALA A 29 -8.98 -4.81 11.51
N LEU A 30 -8.73 -3.59 11.00
CA LEU A 30 -9.78 -2.72 10.45
C LEU A 30 -10.33 -3.21 9.12
N GLU A 31 -9.52 -3.84 8.27
CA GLU A 31 -9.99 -4.47 7.02
C GLU A 31 -10.85 -5.71 7.29
N ALA A 32 -10.67 -6.38 8.44
CA ALA A 32 -11.49 -7.51 8.85
C ALA A 32 -12.87 -7.12 9.40
N GLU A 33 -13.12 -5.82 9.62
CA GLU A 33 -14.43 -5.33 10.06
C GLU A 33 -15.51 -5.48 8.96
N PRO A 34 -16.80 -5.56 9.32
CA PRO A 34 -17.88 -5.67 8.35
C PRO A 34 -17.88 -4.51 7.34
N GLY A 35 -17.77 -4.83 6.06
CA GLY A 35 -17.68 -3.85 4.97
C GLY A 35 -16.24 -3.39 4.64
N GLY A 36 -15.24 -3.93 5.36
CA GLY A 36 -13.83 -3.63 5.16
C GLY A 36 -13.50 -2.15 5.31
N PHE A 37 -12.34 -1.76 4.79
CA PHE A 37 -11.84 -0.39 4.92
C PHE A 37 -12.77 0.68 4.33
N ALA A 38 -13.37 0.39 3.18
CA ALA A 38 -14.28 1.31 2.50
C ALA A 38 -15.61 1.49 3.27
N GLY A 39 -16.16 0.39 3.79
CA GLY A 39 -17.34 0.44 4.65
C GLY A 39 -17.07 1.24 5.92
N LEU A 40 -15.93 0.97 6.56
CA LEU A 40 -15.50 1.66 7.76
C LEU A 40 -15.33 3.17 7.54
N PHE A 41 -14.71 3.57 6.41
CA PHE A 41 -14.57 4.98 6.04
C PHE A 41 -15.94 5.68 5.96
N ASN A 42 -16.90 5.06 5.27
CA ASN A 42 -18.26 5.60 5.13
C ASN A 42 -18.99 5.69 6.48
N GLN A 43 -18.83 4.69 7.35
CA GLN A 43 -19.42 4.70 8.69
C GLN A 43 -18.86 5.82 9.56
N ILE A 44 -17.54 6.06 9.51
CA ILE A 44 -16.90 7.16 10.24
C ILE A 44 -17.29 8.52 9.65
N ALA A 45 -17.35 8.65 8.32
CA ALA A 45 -17.83 9.85 7.65
C ALA A 45 -19.27 10.19 8.07
N GLY A 46 -20.12 9.18 8.22
CA GLY A 46 -21.47 9.29 8.75
C GLY A 46 -21.56 9.37 10.28
N GLN A 47 -20.45 9.58 10.99
CA GLN A 47 -20.40 9.72 12.45
C GLN A 47 -20.98 8.54 13.25
N GLN A 48 -20.87 7.31 12.71
CA GLN A 48 -21.29 6.12 13.45
C GLN A 48 -20.36 5.86 14.64
N VAL A 49 -20.90 6.03 15.84
CA VAL A 49 -20.13 5.93 17.10
C VAL A 49 -19.52 4.55 17.29
N THR A 50 -20.18 3.49 16.83
CA THR A 50 -19.66 2.11 16.88
C THR A 50 -18.41 1.94 16.03
N ALA A 51 -18.38 2.52 14.82
CA ALA A 51 -17.22 2.50 13.94
C ALA A 51 -16.06 3.31 14.52
N ILE A 52 -16.34 4.53 15.02
CA ILE A 52 -15.34 5.38 15.69
C ILE A 52 -14.74 4.63 16.90
N ARG A 53 -15.58 4.01 17.72
CA ARG A 53 -15.14 3.18 18.85
C ARG A 53 -14.25 2.03 18.39
N SER A 54 -14.64 1.29 17.35
CA SER A 54 -13.85 0.17 16.83
C SER A 54 -12.46 0.63 16.39
N VAL A 55 -12.36 1.75 15.66
CA VAL A 55 -11.07 2.32 15.24
C VAL A 55 -10.21 2.73 16.42
N ILE A 56 -10.79 3.46 17.38
CA ILE A 56 -10.07 3.91 18.58
C ILE A 56 -9.46 2.71 19.31
N LEU A 57 -10.24 1.65 19.52
CA LEU A 57 -9.79 0.49 20.28
C LEU A 57 -8.77 -0.37 19.53
N THR A 58 -8.84 -0.38 18.21
CA THR A 58 -7.94 -1.17 17.35
C THR A 58 -6.59 -0.49 17.12
N ALA A 59 -6.60 0.84 16.98
CA ALA A 59 -5.39 1.61 16.67
C ALA A 59 -4.73 2.23 17.90
N ALA A 60 -5.36 2.18 19.06
CA ALA A 60 -4.78 2.66 20.32
C ALA A 60 -3.45 1.96 20.63
N THR A 61 -2.45 2.76 20.95
CA THR A 61 -1.17 2.28 21.51
C THR A 61 -1.33 1.72 22.92
N ASP A 62 -2.26 2.27 23.70
CA ASP A 62 -2.65 1.81 25.03
C ASP A 62 -4.17 1.55 25.07
N ARG A 63 -4.53 0.27 25.19
CA ARG A 63 -5.92 -0.19 25.18
C ARG A 63 -6.69 0.28 26.42
N THR A 64 -6.04 0.36 27.57
CA THR A 64 -6.65 0.80 28.83
C THR A 64 -6.92 2.30 28.82
N GLN A 65 -6.01 3.11 28.27
CA GLN A 65 -6.26 4.55 28.08
C GLN A 65 -7.43 4.79 27.12
N ALA A 66 -7.53 3.99 26.06
CA ALA A 66 -8.64 4.09 25.12
C ALA A 66 -10.00 3.81 25.79
N GLU A 67 -10.07 2.79 26.66
CA GLU A 67 -11.29 2.49 27.42
C GLU A 67 -11.67 3.60 28.39
N ARG A 68 -10.70 4.18 29.09
CA ARG A 68 -10.94 5.30 30.02
C ARG A 68 -11.47 6.51 29.28
N LEU A 69 -10.86 6.88 28.15
CA LEU A 69 -11.30 7.99 27.32
C LEU A 69 -12.73 7.78 26.77
N LEU A 70 -13.06 6.56 26.34
CA LEU A 70 -14.41 6.22 25.87
C LEU A 70 -15.44 6.20 27.01
N ALA A 71 -15.05 5.75 28.20
CA ALA A 71 -15.91 5.77 29.38
C ALA A 71 -16.19 7.21 29.82
N ASP A 72 -15.18 8.06 29.87
CA ASP A 72 -15.31 9.49 30.18
C ASP A 72 -16.21 10.21 29.16
N ALA A 73 -15.96 10.00 27.87
CA ALA A 73 -16.78 10.55 26.78
C ALA A 73 -18.25 10.11 26.81
N SER A 74 -18.57 9.01 27.49
CA SER A 74 -19.96 8.55 27.67
C SER A 74 -20.72 9.28 28.77
N THR A 75 -20.02 10.08 29.59
CA THR A 75 -20.62 10.87 30.67
C THR A 75 -21.00 12.29 30.25
N GLU A 76 -20.53 12.74 29.08
CA GLU A 76 -20.74 14.07 28.53
C GLU A 76 -21.58 14.03 27.23
N PRO A 77 -22.09 15.18 26.74
CA PRO A 77 -22.67 15.24 25.41
C PRO A 77 -21.69 14.75 24.34
N LEU A 78 -22.07 13.72 23.57
CA LEU A 78 -21.17 13.08 22.61
C LEU A 78 -20.77 13.95 21.42
N ALA A 79 -21.55 14.97 21.06
CA ALA A 79 -21.32 15.79 19.87
C ALA A 79 -19.89 16.36 19.75
N PRO A 80 -19.34 17.07 20.76
CA PRO A 80 -17.95 17.55 20.73
C PRO A 80 -16.92 16.42 20.61
N PHE A 81 -17.14 15.30 21.32
CA PHE A 81 -16.26 14.15 21.26
C PHE A 81 -16.23 13.53 19.86
N VAL A 82 -17.41 13.25 19.30
CA VAL A 82 -17.57 12.58 17.99
C VAL A 82 -16.90 13.37 16.88
N MET A 83 -16.98 14.70 16.87
CA MET A 83 -16.31 15.52 15.86
C MET A 83 -14.77 15.35 15.91
N SER A 84 -14.18 15.43 17.11
CA SER A 84 -12.73 15.26 17.29
C SER A 84 -12.27 13.83 17.00
N ALA A 85 -13.03 12.85 17.46
CA ALA A 85 -12.76 11.43 17.26
C ALA A 85 -12.89 11.03 15.78
N GLN A 86 -13.89 11.55 15.07
CA GLN A 86 -14.07 11.35 13.64
C GLN A 86 -12.85 11.86 12.86
N ALA A 87 -12.40 13.09 13.12
CA ALA A 87 -11.24 13.66 12.45
C ALA A 87 -9.97 12.82 12.69
N ALA A 88 -9.74 12.37 13.92
CA ALA A 88 -8.61 11.51 14.26
C ALA A 88 -8.69 10.14 13.55
N CYS A 89 -9.86 9.52 13.51
CA CYS A 89 -10.06 8.23 12.84
C CYS A 89 -9.87 8.34 11.32
N LEU A 90 -10.40 9.39 10.68
CA LEU A 90 -10.20 9.61 9.24
C LEU A 90 -8.73 9.87 8.90
N ALA A 91 -8.04 10.68 9.70
CA ALA A 91 -6.59 10.90 9.53
C ALA A 91 -5.80 9.58 9.64
N LEU A 92 -6.21 8.68 10.54
CA LEU A 92 -5.59 7.37 10.70
C LEU A 92 -5.81 6.50 9.46
N LEU A 93 -7.05 6.42 8.98
CA LEU A 93 -7.36 5.64 7.77
C LEU A 93 -6.57 6.17 6.57
N MET A 94 -6.47 7.48 6.39
CA MET A 94 -5.67 8.08 5.33
C MET A 94 -4.18 7.76 5.45
N ALA A 95 -3.64 7.60 6.66
CA ALA A 95 -2.25 7.22 6.89
C ALA A 95 -1.97 5.73 6.62
N LEU A 96 -2.99 4.87 6.64
CA LEU A 96 -2.89 3.45 6.33
C LEU A 96 -2.95 3.15 4.82
N ILE A 97 -3.53 4.06 4.04
CA ILE A 97 -3.56 3.95 2.59
C ILE A 97 -2.17 4.31 2.04
N PRO A 98 -1.52 3.44 1.25
CA PRO A 98 -0.29 3.79 0.58
C PRO A 98 -0.50 5.03 -0.29
N ALA A 99 0.34 6.05 -0.15
CA ALA A 99 0.33 7.17 -1.07
C ALA A 99 0.52 6.62 -2.49
N GLY A 100 -0.48 6.85 -3.36
CA GLY A 100 -0.44 6.37 -4.74
C GLY A 100 0.91 6.70 -5.35
N GLN A 101 1.61 5.68 -5.85
CA GLN A 101 2.87 5.88 -6.53
C GLN A 101 2.61 6.84 -7.69
N GLY A 102 3.17 8.05 -7.62
CA GLY A 102 3.05 9.04 -8.68
C GLY A 102 3.38 8.39 -10.02
N GLU A 103 2.47 8.58 -10.98
CA GLU A 103 2.51 8.14 -12.37
C GLU A 103 3.87 8.38 -13.02
N THR A 104 4.84 7.48 -12.82
CA THR A 104 6.18 7.63 -13.42
C THR A 104 6.76 6.30 -13.87
N SER A 105 5.92 5.30 -14.12
CA SER A 105 6.30 4.15 -14.91
C SER A 105 5.46 4.16 -16.19
N LYS A 106 6.11 4.41 -17.34
CA LYS A 106 5.54 4.21 -18.67
C LYS A 106 4.90 2.82 -18.71
N ALA A 107 3.58 2.77 -18.61
CA ALA A 107 2.83 1.52 -18.64
C ALA A 107 2.80 0.99 -20.07
N THR A 108 3.72 0.07 -20.39
CA THR A 108 3.62 -0.83 -21.56
C THR A 108 3.17 -2.23 -21.11
N THR A 109 2.59 -2.36 -19.92
CA THR A 109 2.10 -3.62 -19.36
C THR A 109 0.57 -3.57 -19.27
N PRO A 110 -0.16 -4.62 -19.69
CA PRO A 110 -1.61 -4.67 -19.56
C PRO A 110 -2.06 -4.45 -18.11
N PRO A 111 -3.26 -3.89 -17.88
CA PRO A 111 -3.74 -3.56 -16.54
C PRO A 111 -3.71 -4.81 -15.67
N ALA A 112 -2.85 -4.80 -14.64
CA ALA A 112 -2.79 -5.86 -13.66
C ALA A 112 -4.16 -5.96 -12.96
N LYS A 113 -4.61 -7.19 -12.70
CA LYS A 113 -5.88 -7.45 -12.02
C LYS A 113 -5.89 -6.72 -10.67
N PRO A 114 -6.97 -6.00 -10.32
CA PRO A 114 -7.06 -5.35 -9.00
C PRO A 114 -6.88 -6.38 -7.89
N ILE A 115 -5.94 -6.14 -6.98
CA ILE A 115 -5.69 -6.98 -5.82
C ILE A 115 -6.59 -6.49 -4.67
N PRO A 116 -7.32 -7.38 -3.96
CA PRO A 116 -8.07 -6.99 -2.77
C PRO A 116 -7.17 -6.36 -1.71
N PHE A 117 -7.65 -5.32 -1.02
CA PHE A 117 -6.82 -4.57 -0.05
C PHE A 117 -6.31 -5.46 1.10
N GLY A 118 -7.15 -6.34 1.66
CA GLY A 118 -6.70 -7.33 2.64
C GLY A 118 -5.58 -8.25 2.14
N GLN A 119 -5.60 -8.66 0.86
CA GLN A 119 -4.51 -9.46 0.28
C GLN A 119 -3.22 -8.62 0.19
N TYR A 120 -3.33 -7.37 -0.24
CA TYR A 120 -2.19 -6.45 -0.27
C TYR A 120 -1.53 -6.28 1.12
N LEU A 121 -2.32 -6.13 2.19
CA LEU A 121 -1.79 -6.04 3.55
C LEU A 121 -1.12 -7.35 4.02
N ALA A 122 -1.69 -8.50 3.65
CA ALA A 122 -1.08 -9.80 3.94
C ALA A 122 0.26 -9.98 3.20
N ASP A 123 0.34 -9.55 1.95
CA ASP A 123 1.58 -9.60 1.16
C ASP A 123 2.67 -8.73 1.80
N LEU A 124 2.32 -7.53 2.32
CA LEU A 124 3.27 -6.69 3.06
C LEU A 124 3.84 -7.39 4.29
N PHE A 125 3.02 -8.12 5.05
CA PHE A 125 3.51 -8.92 6.17
C PHE A 125 4.50 -9.99 5.70
N GLY A 126 4.20 -10.66 4.58
CA GLY A 126 5.07 -11.65 3.96
C GLY A 126 6.39 -11.05 3.46
N TYR A 127 6.36 -9.85 2.86
CA TYR A 127 7.56 -9.14 2.43
C TYR A 127 8.44 -8.75 3.63
N ALA A 128 7.84 -8.22 4.69
CA ALA A 128 8.57 -7.83 5.89
C ALA A 128 9.26 -9.02 6.57
N THR A 129 8.53 -10.11 6.79
CA THR A 129 9.05 -11.27 7.53
C THR A 129 9.88 -12.22 6.68
N GLY A 130 9.62 -12.30 5.37
CA GLY A 130 10.35 -13.17 4.44
C GLY A 130 11.55 -12.50 3.79
N TRP A 131 11.34 -11.38 3.10
CA TRP A 131 12.38 -10.73 2.29
C TRP A 131 13.24 -9.76 3.11
N LEU A 132 12.62 -8.97 3.97
CA LEU A 132 13.33 -7.97 4.79
C LEU A 132 13.92 -8.57 6.07
N GLY A 133 13.50 -9.78 6.46
CA GLY A 133 13.99 -10.48 7.65
C GLY A 133 13.57 -9.84 8.97
N TRP A 134 12.50 -9.03 8.97
CA TRP A 134 11.97 -8.42 10.19
C TRP A 134 11.31 -9.47 11.07
N THR A 135 11.37 -9.26 12.38
CA THR A 135 10.57 -10.07 13.31
C THR A 135 9.07 -9.78 13.09
N PRO A 136 8.18 -10.75 13.39
CA PRO A 136 6.75 -10.50 13.31
C PRO A 136 6.30 -9.27 14.11
N SER A 137 6.91 -9.02 15.28
CA SER A 137 6.61 -7.87 16.11
C SER A 137 6.96 -6.53 15.44
N GLU A 138 8.11 -6.45 14.75
CA GLU A 138 8.50 -5.26 13.99
C GLU A 138 7.58 -5.04 12.79
N ALA A 139 7.31 -6.10 12.01
CA ALA A 139 6.39 -6.04 10.88
C ALA A 139 5.00 -5.56 11.28
N TRP A 140 4.49 -6.01 12.45
CA TRP A 140 3.19 -5.58 12.94
C TRP A 140 3.13 -4.13 13.39
N ASN A 141 4.25 -3.57 13.86
CA ASN A 141 4.31 -2.20 14.36
C ASN A 141 4.63 -1.17 13.26
N ALA A 142 5.28 -1.61 12.18
CA ALA A 142 5.53 -0.78 11.01
C ALA A 142 4.23 -0.45 10.26
N SER A 143 4.23 0.67 9.55
CA SER A 143 3.15 1.06 8.64
C SER A 143 3.27 0.37 7.28
N PRO A 144 2.16 0.24 6.54
CA PRO A 144 2.20 -0.26 5.16
C PRO A 144 3.18 0.51 4.26
N ALA A 145 3.28 1.83 4.46
CA ALA A 145 4.18 2.70 3.69
C ALA A 145 5.67 2.42 4.00
N GLU A 146 6.03 2.19 5.26
CA GLU A 146 7.41 1.84 5.65
C GLU A 146 7.84 0.51 5.05
N ILE A 147 6.97 -0.51 5.13
CA ILE A 147 7.24 -1.83 4.56
C ILE A 147 7.40 -1.72 3.04
N GLY A 148 6.49 -1.01 2.36
CA GLY A 148 6.57 -0.80 0.91
C GLY A 148 7.84 -0.07 0.48
N ALA A 149 8.28 0.94 1.24
CA ALA A 149 9.53 1.65 0.98
C ALA A 149 10.76 0.75 1.19
N ALA A 150 10.80 -0.02 2.27
CA ALA A 150 11.89 -0.93 2.57
C ALA A 150 11.98 -2.07 1.53
N PHE A 151 10.84 -2.62 1.11
CA PHE A 151 10.78 -3.64 0.07
C PHE A 151 11.26 -3.12 -1.28
N THR A 152 10.81 -1.93 -1.69
CA THR A 152 11.30 -1.27 -2.93
C THR A 152 12.82 -1.10 -2.90
N ALA A 153 13.37 -0.61 -1.79
CA ALA A 153 14.81 -0.44 -1.63
C ALA A 153 15.58 -1.79 -1.66
N HIS A 154 14.98 -2.86 -1.13
CA HIS A 154 15.55 -4.21 -1.19
C HIS A 154 15.58 -4.74 -2.63
N VAL A 155 14.49 -4.59 -3.38
CA VAL A 155 14.41 -4.96 -4.80
C VAL A 155 15.43 -4.18 -5.62
N ASP A 156 15.51 -2.85 -5.43
CA ASP A 156 16.50 -2.00 -6.12
C ASP A 156 17.94 -2.46 -5.86
N ARG A 157 18.24 -2.89 -4.64
CA ARG A 157 19.54 -3.46 -4.29
C ARG A 157 19.80 -4.77 -5.03
N LEU A 158 18.84 -5.68 -5.07
CA LEU A 158 18.98 -6.97 -5.77
C LEU A 158 19.18 -6.78 -7.28
N VAL A 159 18.43 -5.84 -7.87
CA VAL A 159 18.56 -5.47 -9.28
C VAL A 159 19.96 -4.93 -9.58
N LYS A 160 20.51 -4.07 -8.71
CA LYS A 160 21.87 -3.53 -8.86
C LYS A 160 22.97 -4.57 -8.67
N LEU A 161 22.75 -5.59 -7.85
CA LEU A 161 23.73 -6.64 -7.56
C LEU A 161 23.71 -7.79 -8.58
N THR A 162 22.67 -7.87 -9.42
CA THR A 162 22.51 -8.96 -10.39
C THR A 162 22.86 -8.45 -11.80
N PRO A 163 24.04 -8.81 -12.36
CA PRO A 163 24.39 -8.43 -13.73
C PRO A 163 23.33 -8.99 -14.70
N GLY A 164 22.69 -8.10 -15.47
CA GLY A 164 21.66 -8.45 -16.45
C GLY A 164 20.21 -8.37 -15.97
N ALA A 165 19.92 -8.12 -14.68
CA ALA A 165 18.54 -8.02 -14.20
C ALA A 165 17.82 -6.72 -14.61
N SER A 166 18.55 -5.65 -14.95
CA SER A 166 18.00 -4.41 -15.51
C SER A 166 18.07 -4.34 -17.03
N SER A 167 18.75 -5.29 -17.68
CA SER A 167 18.78 -5.31 -19.13
C SER A 167 17.48 -5.93 -19.61
N PRO A 168 16.70 -5.30 -20.50
CA PRO A 168 15.79 -6.08 -21.31
C PRO A 168 16.63 -7.21 -21.91
N ALA A 169 16.14 -8.45 -21.85
CA ALA A 169 16.79 -9.56 -22.52
C ALA A 169 17.23 -9.07 -23.91
N PRO A 170 18.48 -9.35 -24.36
CA PRO A 170 18.81 -9.09 -25.75
C PRO A 170 17.66 -9.69 -26.55
N ASP A 171 17.05 -8.86 -27.38
CA ASP A 171 15.90 -9.26 -28.17
C ASP A 171 16.45 -10.22 -29.21
N ASP A 172 16.64 -11.48 -28.81
CA ASP A 172 17.17 -12.59 -29.62
C ASP A 172 16.44 -12.65 -30.97
N THR A 173 15.18 -12.18 -30.98
CA THR A 173 14.34 -12.02 -32.16
C THR A 173 14.93 -11.05 -33.19
N LYS A 174 15.51 -9.92 -32.76
CA LYS A 174 16.14 -8.92 -33.63
C LYS A 174 17.49 -9.37 -34.16
N GLU A 175 18.29 -10.05 -33.33
CA GLU A 175 19.57 -10.62 -33.77
C GLU A 175 19.34 -11.74 -34.80
N ARG A 176 18.43 -12.69 -34.53
CA ARG A 176 18.04 -13.72 -35.52
C ARG A 176 17.41 -13.12 -36.78
N GLN A 177 16.66 -12.02 -36.66
CA GLN A 177 16.08 -11.33 -37.82
C GLN A 177 17.15 -10.65 -38.69
N ARG A 178 18.15 -10.01 -38.06
CA ARG A 178 19.30 -9.42 -38.77
C ARG A 178 20.08 -10.47 -39.54
N GLU A 179 20.40 -11.61 -38.91
CA GLU A 179 21.09 -12.73 -39.57
C GLU A 179 20.29 -13.30 -40.75
N GLN A 180 18.96 -13.44 -40.62
CA GLN A 180 18.08 -13.88 -41.70
C GLN A 180 17.89 -12.83 -42.81
N ASN A 181 18.07 -11.55 -42.49
CA ASN A 181 18.06 -10.47 -43.47
C ASN A 181 19.34 -10.46 -44.30
N GLU A 182 20.49 -10.55 -43.64
CA GLU A 182 21.81 -10.62 -44.28
C GLU A 182 21.93 -11.87 -45.17
N ALA A 183 21.50 -13.04 -44.70
CA ALA A 183 21.49 -14.28 -45.49
C ALA A 183 20.59 -14.22 -46.73
N ALA A 184 19.56 -13.37 -46.71
CA ALA A 184 18.66 -13.16 -47.83
C ALA A 184 19.09 -11.99 -48.74
N GLY A 185 20.25 -11.36 -48.47
CA GLY A 185 20.73 -10.18 -49.20
C GLY A 185 19.85 -8.94 -49.01
N LEU A 186 19.10 -8.88 -47.92
CA LEU A 186 18.22 -7.77 -47.57
C LEU A 186 18.88 -6.87 -46.54
N ASP A 187 18.39 -5.64 -46.41
CA ASP A 187 18.86 -4.70 -45.39
C ASP A 187 18.73 -5.34 -43.99
N PRO A 188 19.82 -5.43 -43.21
CA PRO A 188 19.82 -6.04 -41.88
C PRO A 188 18.72 -5.49 -40.97
N ASP A 189 18.42 -4.20 -41.07
CA ASP A 189 17.46 -3.51 -40.23
C ASP A 189 16.02 -3.55 -40.76
N PHE A 190 15.76 -4.29 -41.84
CA PHE A 190 14.44 -4.37 -42.43
C PHE A 190 13.42 -5.11 -41.55
N ASP A 191 12.37 -4.40 -41.12
CA ASP A 191 11.27 -4.92 -40.31
C ASP A 191 10.23 -5.70 -41.15
N ARG A 192 10.51 -6.99 -41.36
CA ARG A 192 9.59 -7.90 -42.07
C ARG A 192 8.27 -8.14 -41.32
N ALA A 193 8.31 -8.11 -40.00
CA ALA A 193 7.13 -8.33 -39.16
C ALA A 193 6.16 -7.15 -39.31
N GLY A 194 6.68 -5.92 -39.28
CA GLY A 194 5.93 -4.70 -39.56
C GLY A 194 5.29 -4.68 -40.94
N LEU A 195 6.03 -5.10 -41.99
CA LEU A 195 5.49 -5.19 -43.36
C LEU A 195 4.32 -6.18 -43.46
N ARG A 196 4.44 -7.35 -42.84
CA ARG A 196 3.37 -8.37 -42.85
C ARG A 196 2.14 -7.90 -42.07
N ALA A 197 2.34 -7.24 -40.93
CA ALA A 197 1.24 -6.68 -40.14
C ALA A 197 0.50 -5.56 -40.89
N LEU A 198 1.21 -4.73 -41.66
CA LEU A 198 0.60 -3.72 -42.53
C LEU A 198 -0.22 -4.36 -43.66
N LYS A 199 0.33 -5.41 -44.31
CA LYS A 199 -0.39 -6.17 -45.35
C LYS A 199 -1.61 -6.91 -44.84
N ALA A 200 -1.63 -7.33 -43.58
CA ALA A 200 -2.79 -7.98 -42.97
C ALA A 200 -3.89 -6.99 -42.54
N LYS A 201 -3.57 -5.69 -42.49
CA LYS A 201 -4.51 -4.60 -42.17
C LYS A 201 -5.10 -3.91 -43.41
N MET A 202 -4.61 -4.24 -44.60
CA MET A 202 -5.17 -3.84 -45.90
C MET A 202 -6.04 -4.97 -46.45
#